data_AF-A0A6M1Z1N6-F1
#
_entry.id   AF-A0A6M1Z1N6-F1
#
_cell.length_a   1.000
_cell.length_b   1.000
_cell.length_c   1.000
_cell.angle_alpha   90.00
_cell.angle_beta   90.00
_cell.angle_gamma   90.00
#
_symmetry.space_group_name_H-M   'P 1'
#
loop_
_entity.id
_entity.type
_entity.pdbx_description
1 polymer ?
#
loop_
_entity_poly.entity_id
_entity_poly.type
_entity_poly.pdbx_seq_one_letter_code
_entity_poly.pdbx_strand_id
1 'polypeptide(L)'
;MKIPFVLLILISTLSLTGQEPEQNDQLYLSLNVDSGSRLELSDGSAYEIDPDDWIYTTYWITPFPVELGKSDDPNYPVRITNLTSGTSVNGKEISPKELLGETPRKKRPPKTQIQKPKKQP
;
A
#
# COMPACT_ATOMS: atom_id res chain seq x y z
N MET A 1 78.25 9.82 0.08
CA MET A 1 78.09 8.40 -0.29
C MET A 1 77.06 7.78 0.65
N LYS A 2 76.07 7.06 0.10
CA LYS A 2 74.96 6.31 0.75
C LYS A 2 73.73 7.08 1.23
N ILE A 3 72.72 7.05 0.37
CA ILE A 3 71.28 7.08 0.69
C ILE A 3 70.87 5.64 1.05
N PRO A 4 69.95 5.45 2.00
CA PRO A 4 68.72 4.69 1.68
C PRO A 4 67.51 5.45 2.26
N PHE A 5 66.65 6.06 1.44
CA PHE A 5 65.48 5.43 0.81
C PHE A 5 64.84 4.33 1.67
N VAL A 6 63.96 4.74 2.57
CA VAL A 6 62.89 3.89 3.11
C VAL A 6 61.59 4.65 2.90
N LEU A 7 60.98 4.40 1.74
CA LEU A 7 59.63 4.84 1.42
C LEU A 7 58.67 3.87 2.14
N LEU A 8 58.17 4.29 3.30
CA LEU A 8 57.13 3.56 4.01
C LEU A 8 55.79 3.87 3.31
N ILE A 9 55.37 2.99 2.39
CA ILE A 9 54.05 3.09 1.77
C ILE A 9 53.03 2.62 2.82
N LEU A 10 52.37 3.58 3.47
CA LEU A 10 51.18 3.31 4.26
C LEU A 10 50.05 2.97 3.28
N ILE A 11 49.77 1.68 3.14
CA ILE A 11 48.61 1.21 2.38
C ILE A 11 47.41 1.42 3.31
N SER A 12 46.76 2.58 3.20
CA SER A 12 45.42 2.77 3.77
C SER A 12 44.48 1.78 3.08
N THR A 13 44.05 0.77 3.81
CA THR A 13 42.92 -0.08 3.42
C THR A 13 41.68 0.80 3.41
N LEU A 14 41.33 1.38 2.26
CA LEU A 14 39.96 1.77 2.00
C LEU A 14 39.15 0.48 1.97
N SER A 15 38.48 0.16 3.07
CA SER A 15 37.28 -0.67 3.01
C SER A 15 36.28 0.08 2.15
N LEU A 16 36.24 -0.26 0.88
CA LEU A 16 35.16 0.10 -0.03
C LEU A 16 33.96 -0.71 0.43
N THR A 17 33.29 -0.24 1.49
CA THR A 17 31.96 -0.72 1.85
C THR A 17 31.10 -0.44 0.62
N GLY A 18 30.79 -1.50 -0.12
CA GLY A 18 29.76 -1.46 -1.15
C GLY A 18 28.47 -1.06 -0.48
N GLN A 19 28.18 0.23 -0.43
CA GLN A 19 26.81 0.68 -0.39
C GLN A 19 26.25 0.27 -1.75
N GLU A 20 25.64 -0.92 -1.80
CA GLU A 20 24.56 -1.13 -2.75
C GLU A 20 23.68 0.12 -2.64
N PRO A 21 23.36 0.80 -3.75
CA PRO A 21 22.36 1.85 -3.67
C PRO A 21 21.14 1.15 -3.09
N GLU A 22 20.76 1.50 -1.86
CA GLU A 22 19.44 1.18 -1.34
C GLU A 22 18.51 1.72 -2.40
N GLN A 23 18.00 0.82 -3.24
CA GLN A 23 16.93 1.11 -4.17
C GLN A 23 15.81 1.53 -3.24
N ASN A 24 15.70 2.84 -3.04
CA ASN A 24 14.55 3.45 -2.44
C ASN A 24 13.44 3.22 -3.45
N ASP A 25 12.85 2.01 -3.41
CA ASP A 25 11.72 1.59 -4.22
C ASP A 25 10.55 2.45 -3.73
N GLN A 26 10.53 3.67 -4.27
CA GLN A 26 9.58 4.69 -3.93
C GLN A 26 8.20 4.13 -4.25
N LEU A 27 7.37 3.97 -3.22
CA LEU A 27 6.02 3.50 -3.38
C LEU A 27 5.27 4.43 -4.34
N TYR A 28 4.49 3.85 -5.23
CA TYR A 28 3.60 4.60 -6.10
C TYR A 28 2.22 3.95 -6.13
N LEU A 29 1.21 4.75 -6.46
CA LEU A 29 -0.12 4.23 -6.72
C LEU A 29 -0.09 3.34 -7.97
N SER A 30 -0.34 2.04 -7.81
CA SER A 30 -0.40 1.07 -8.90
C SER A 30 -1.79 1.05 -9.52
N LEU A 31 -2.83 0.93 -8.69
CA LEU A 31 -4.21 0.77 -9.14
C LEU A 31 -5.18 1.57 -8.27
N ASN A 32 -6.19 2.13 -8.94
CA ASN A 32 -7.36 2.75 -8.32
C ASN A 32 -8.60 1.96 -8.71
N VAL A 33 -9.33 1.46 -7.72
CA VAL A 33 -10.49 0.58 -7.89
C VAL A 33 -11.75 1.25 -7.33
N ASP A 34 -12.88 1.02 -8.00
CA ASP A 34 -14.21 1.50 -7.57
C ASP A 34 -14.22 2.99 -7.21
N SER A 35 -13.76 3.82 -8.16
CA SER A 35 -13.77 5.28 -8.07
C SER A 35 -13.06 5.84 -6.83
N GLY A 36 -11.91 5.26 -6.48
CA GLY A 36 -11.08 5.74 -5.38
C GLY A 36 -11.42 5.16 -4.02
N SER A 37 -12.41 4.27 -3.93
CA SER A 37 -12.74 3.61 -2.67
C SER A 37 -11.69 2.60 -2.23
N ARG A 38 -10.92 2.04 -3.17
CA ARG A 38 -9.78 1.15 -2.87
C ARG A 38 -8.59 1.45 -3.76
N LEU A 39 -7.40 1.35 -3.18
CA LEU A 39 -6.13 1.61 -3.86
C LEU A 39 -5.21 0.39 -3.70
N GLU A 40 -4.40 0.13 -4.72
CA GLU A 40 -3.27 -0.80 -4.67
C GLU A 40 -1.98 -0.01 -4.89
N LEU A 41 -0.96 -0.27 -4.09
CA LEU A 41 0.37 0.32 -4.25
C LEU A 41 1.30 -0.62 -5.00
N SER A 42 2.44 -0.11 -5.43
CA SER A 42 3.44 -0.83 -6.22
C SER A 42 4.06 -2.06 -5.54
N ASP A 43 3.98 -2.15 -4.22
CA ASP A 43 4.41 -3.31 -3.43
C ASP A 43 3.31 -4.39 -3.29
N GLY A 44 2.14 -4.16 -3.90
CA GLY A 44 0.98 -5.05 -3.84
C GLY A 44 0.13 -4.89 -2.57
N SER A 45 0.48 -3.95 -1.67
CA SER A 45 -0.39 -3.59 -0.55
C SER A 45 -1.67 -2.91 -1.06
N ALA A 46 -2.78 -3.17 -0.38
CA ALA A 46 -4.10 -2.68 -0.78
C ALA A 46 -4.78 -1.97 0.39
N TYR A 47 -5.49 -0.89 0.09
CA TYR A 47 -6.15 -0.05 1.09
C TYR A 47 -7.58 0.26 0.70
N GLU A 48 -8.50 0.19 1.67
CA GLU A 48 -9.82 0.81 1.57
C GLU A 48 -9.72 2.23 2.12
N ILE A 49 -10.24 3.19 1.35
CA ILE A 49 -10.15 4.62 1.63
C ILE A 49 -11.37 5.06 2.43
N ASP A 50 -11.14 5.99 3.36
CA ASP A 50 -12.21 6.65 4.09
C ASP A 50 -13.24 7.27 3.12
N PRO A 51 -14.55 6.96 3.25
CA PRO A 51 -15.60 7.53 2.42
C PRO A 51 -15.59 9.05 2.29
N ASP A 52 -15.13 9.77 3.32
CA ASP A 52 -15.05 11.23 3.30
C ASP A 52 -13.94 11.73 2.35
N ASP A 53 -12.94 10.88 2.06
CA ASP A 53 -11.80 11.19 1.19
C ASP A 53 -11.96 10.70 -0.26
N TRP A 54 -13.04 9.97 -0.59
CA TRP A 54 -13.26 9.42 -1.94
C TRP A 54 -13.28 10.48 -3.05
N ILE A 55 -13.70 11.70 -2.71
CA ILE A 55 -13.72 12.82 -3.66
C ILE A 55 -12.31 13.17 -4.13
N TYR A 56 -11.28 12.94 -3.31
CA TYR A 56 -9.89 13.20 -3.67
C TYR A 56 -9.31 12.06 -4.51
N THR A 57 -9.59 10.82 -4.12
CA THR A 57 -9.04 9.63 -4.77
C THR A 57 -9.74 9.28 -6.10
N THR A 58 -10.98 9.72 -6.32
CA THR A 58 -11.66 9.55 -7.63
C THR A 58 -10.83 10.07 -8.81
N TYR A 59 -9.99 11.09 -8.61
CA TYR A 59 -9.16 11.68 -9.66
C TYR A 59 -7.76 11.08 -9.78
N TRP A 60 -7.42 10.10 -8.94
CA TRP A 60 -6.12 9.44 -8.93
C TRP A 60 -6.05 8.35 -10.01
N ILE A 61 -6.08 8.78 -11.27
CA ILE A 61 -6.24 7.91 -12.45
C ILE A 61 -4.89 7.42 -12.98
N THR A 62 -3.81 8.15 -12.73
CA THR A 62 -2.45 7.82 -13.20
C THR A 62 -1.55 7.43 -12.04
N PRO A 63 -0.53 6.58 -12.26
CA PRO A 63 0.48 6.31 -11.25
C PRO A 63 1.21 7.58 -10.81
N PHE A 64 1.47 7.70 -9.51
CA PHE A 64 2.27 8.77 -8.91
C PHE A 64 2.91 8.28 -7.62
N PRO A 65 4.04 8.88 -7.20
CA PRO A 65 4.69 8.52 -5.95
C PRO A 65 3.79 8.82 -4.75
N VAL A 66 3.78 7.91 -3.78
CA VAL A 66 3.04 8.02 -2.53
C VAL A 66 3.95 7.83 -1.32
N GLU A 67 3.52 8.36 -0.19
CA GLU A 67 4.11 8.10 1.12
C GLU A 67 3.03 7.59 2.08
N LEU A 68 3.40 6.63 2.92
CA LEU A 68 2.57 6.11 3.99
C LEU A 68 2.94 6.75 5.33
N GLY A 69 1.93 7.21 6.05
CA GLY A 69 2.04 7.74 7.40
C GLY A 69 0.95 7.19 8.31
N LYS A 70 0.92 7.70 9.54
CA LYS A 70 -0.12 7.38 10.53
C LYS A 70 -1.27 8.38 10.44
N SER A 71 -2.49 7.89 10.56
CA SER A 71 -3.69 8.70 10.78
C SER A 71 -4.10 8.71 12.26
N ASP A 72 -4.86 9.73 12.64
CA ASP A 72 -5.48 9.85 13.97
C ASP A 72 -6.84 9.11 14.05
N ASP A 73 -7.39 8.66 12.92
CA ASP A 73 -8.64 7.89 12.88
C ASP A 73 -8.38 6.40 13.18
N PRO A 74 -9.01 5.81 14.22
CA PRO A 74 -8.83 4.40 14.55
C PRO A 74 -9.44 3.42 13.54
N ASN A 75 -10.45 3.82 12.75
CA ASN A 75 -11.05 3.00 11.70
C ASN A 75 -10.23 3.02 10.41
N TYR A 76 -9.47 4.10 10.17
CA TYR A 76 -8.61 4.30 9.01
C TYR A 76 -7.21 4.75 9.46
N PRO A 77 -6.41 3.86 10.08
CA PRO A 77 -5.19 4.23 10.80
C PRO A 77 -4.00 4.60 9.91
N VAL A 78 -4.11 4.43 8.59
CA VAL A 78 -3.05 4.70 7.63
C VAL A 78 -3.37 5.98 6.87
N ARG A 79 -2.37 6.84 6.70
CA ARG A 79 -2.46 8.04 5.87
C ARG A 79 -1.66 7.84 4.60
N ILE A 80 -2.29 8.01 3.44
CA ILE A 80 -1.65 7.87 2.12
C ILE A 80 -1.54 9.25 1.50
N THR A 81 -0.32 9.71 1.23
CA THR A 81 -0.06 11.04 0.67
C THR A 81 0.40 10.93 -0.78
N ASN A 82 -0.31 11.59 -1.70
CA ASN A 82 0.15 11.79 -3.06
C ASN A 82 1.26 12.85 -3.06
N LEU A 83 2.49 12.44 -3.37
CA LEU A 83 3.65 13.34 -3.34
C LEU A 83 3.70 14.32 -4.53
N THR A 84 2.86 14.11 -5.54
CA THR A 84 2.73 15.03 -6.69
C THR A 84 1.79 16.20 -6.38
N SER A 85 0.66 15.95 -5.70
CA SER A 85 -0.32 16.99 -5.36
C SER A 85 -0.24 17.49 -3.91
N GLY A 86 0.42 16.74 -3.02
CA GLY A 86 0.41 16.98 -1.57
C GLY A 86 -0.91 16.59 -0.90
N THR A 87 -1.86 15.99 -1.62
CA THR A 87 -3.14 15.56 -1.05
C THR A 87 -2.95 14.27 -0.25
N SER A 88 -3.48 14.23 0.97
CA SER A 88 -3.46 13.04 1.82
C SER A 88 -4.87 12.53 2.07
N VAL A 89 -5.01 11.21 2.12
CA VAL A 89 -6.27 10.51 2.44
C VAL A 89 -6.03 9.47 3.52
N ASN A 90 -7.07 9.15 4.27
CA ASN A 90 -7.04 8.09 5.27
C ASN A 90 -7.48 6.76 4.65
N GLY A 91 -6.89 5.67 5.14
CA GLY A 91 -7.22 4.33 4.70
C GLY A 91 -6.93 3.27 5.74
N LYS A 92 -7.40 2.07 5.46
CA LYS A 92 -7.11 0.85 6.22
C LYS A 92 -6.64 -0.23 5.26
N GLU A 93 -5.64 -0.99 5.67
CA GLU A 93 -5.13 -2.09 4.87
C GLU A 93 -6.21 -3.18 4.70
N ILE A 94 -6.33 -3.71 3.49
CA ILE A 94 -7.29 -4.76 3.13
C ILE A 94 -6.59 -5.90 2.40
N SER A 95 -7.24 -7.06 2.38
CA SER A 95 -6.73 -8.21 1.64
C SER A 95 -6.93 -8.04 0.12
N PRO A 96 -6.11 -8.71 -0.71
CA PRO A 96 -6.30 -8.71 -2.17
C PRO A 96 -7.69 -9.20 -2.62
N LYS A 97 -8.37 -10.05 -1.83
CA LYS A 97 -9.75 -10.49 -2.13
C LYS A 97 -10.75 -9.35 -1.98
N GLU A 98 -10.57 -8.53 -0.95
CA GLU A 98 -11.41 -7.36 -0.70
C GLU A 98 -11.17 -6.27 -1.75
N LEU A 99 -9.94 -6.15 -2.27
CA LEU A 99 -9.61 -5.27 -3.40
C LEU A 99 -10.45 -5.60 -4.64
N LEU A 100 -10.68 -6.88 -4.93
CA LEU A 100 -11.47 -7.36 -6.07
C LEU A 100 -12.99 -7.33 -5.84
N GLY A 101 -13.45 -6.81 -4.70
CA GLY A 101 -14.89 -6.79 -4.38
C GLY A 101 -15.46 -8.16 -4.02
N GLU A 102 -14.62 -9.17 -3.76
CA GLU A 102 -15.04 -10.41 -3.13
C GLU A 102 -15.30 -10.16 -1.64
N THR A 103 -16.40 -9.47 -1.34
CA THR A 103 -16.88 -9.40 0.05
C THR A 103 -17.03 -10.83 0.57
N PRO A 104 -16.64 -11.10 1.84
CA PRO A 104 -17.01 -12.36 2.48
C PRO A 104 -18.53 -12.45 2.38
N ARG A 105 -19.05 -13.34 1.52
CA ARG A 105 -20.49 -13.60 1.44
C ARG A 105 -20.90 -13.94 2.87
N LYS A 106 -21.52 -13.00 3.60
CA LYS A 106 -22.21 -13.29 4.85
C LYS A 106 -23.05 -14.51 4.54
N LYS A 107 -22.70 -15.67 5.12
CA LYS A 107 -23.40 -16.94 4.88
C LYS A 107 -24.88 -16.61 5.01
N ARG A 108 -25.60 -16.61 3.88
CA ARG A 108 -27.04 -16.31 3.89
C ARG A 108 -27.61 -17.26 4.94
N PRO A 109 -28.36 -16.75 5.95
CA PRO A 109 -29.02 -17.65 6.88
C PRO A 109 -29.80 -18.68 6.05
N PRO A 110 -29.70 -19.98 6.38
CA PRO A 110 -30.36 -21.02 5.60
C PRO A 110 -31.82 -20.63 5.43
N LYS A 111 -32.26 -20.59 4.17
CA LYS A 111 -33.64 -20.28 3.82
C LYS A 111 -34.51 -21.31 4.53
N THR A 112 -35.11 -20.96 5.67
CA THR A 112 -36.12 -21.77 6.33
C THR A 112 -37.15 -22.10 5.26
N GLN A 113 -37.21 -23.37 4.86
CA GLN A 113 -38.22 -23.84 3.92
C GLN A 113 -39.57 -23.60 4.59
N ILE A 114 -40.27 -22.56 4.14
CA ILE A 114 -41.68 -22.37 4.44
C ILE A 114 -42.37 -23.60 3.83
N GLN A 115 -42.72 -24.54 4.69
CA GLN A 115 -43.46 -25.74 4.30
C GLN A 115 -44.75 -25.29 3.62
N LYS A 116 -44.86 -25.64 2.35
CA LYS A 116 -46.06 -25.43 1.52
C LYS A 116 -47.24 -26.11 2.25
N PRO A 117 -48.34 -25.42 2.55
CA PRO A 117 -49.45 -26.05 3.26
C PRO A 117 -50.00 -27.21 2.41
N LYS A 118 -50.02 -28.39 3.03
CA LYS A 118 -50.54 -29.63 2.46
C LYS A 118 -52.05 -29.46 2.30
N LYS A 119 -52.51 -29.28 1.07
CA LYS A 119 -53.95 -29.25 0.74
C LYS A 119 -54.50 -30.65 1.06
N GLN A 120 -55.38 -30.74 2.06
CA GLN A 120 -56.10 -31.97 2.39
C GLN A 120 -57.17 -32.25 1.32
N PRO A 121 -57.45 -33.54 1.03
CA PRO A 121 -58.42 -33.97 0.01
C PRO A 121 -59.86 -33.63 0.37
#